data_AF-A0A524L8A1-F1
#
_entry.id   AF-A0A524L8A1-F1
#
_cell.length_a   1.000
_cell.length_b   1.000
_cell.length_c   1.000
_cell.angle_alpha   90.00
_cell.angle_beta   90.00
_cell.angle_gamma   90.00
#
_symmetry.space_group_name_H-M   'P 1'
#
loop_
_entity.id
_entity.type
_entity.pdbx_description
1 polymer ?
#
loop_
_entity_poly.entity_id
_entity_poly.type
_entity_poly.pdbx_seq_one_letter_code
_entity_poly.pdbx_strand_id
1 'polypeptide(L)' 'MGKALAILGLLLMIVGILPLILPMIGYGAYASYFFLGIYSLDLAGYLFSELMLILLIVGFLMLIIGALK' A
#
# COMPACT_ATOMS: atom_id res chain seq x y z
N MET A 1 21.51 -7.36 -5.98
CA MET A 1 20.67 -6.24 -5.48
C MET A 1 19.17 -6.44 -5.71
N GLY A 2 18.72 -7.32 -6.64
CA GLY A 2 17.29 -7.55 -6.91
C GLY A 2 16.48 -8.02 -5.70
N LYS A 3 17.03 -8.94 -4.88
CA LYS A 3 16.37 -9.42 -3.65
C LYS A 3 15.95 -8.32 -2.67
N ALA A 4 16.77 -7.26 -2.51
CA ALA A 4 16.43 -6.15 -1.62
C ALA A 4 15.29 -5.30 -2.19
N LEU A 5 15.26 -5.10 -3.52
CA LEU A 5 14.17 -4.43 -4.21
C LEU A 5 12.86 -5.23 -4.11
N ALA A 6 12.96 -6.57 -4.20
CA ALA A 6 11.81 -7.45 -4.02
C ALA A 6 11.21 -7.32 -2.61
N ILE A 7 12.06 -7.32 -1.58
CA ILE A 7 11.65 -7.14 -0.19
C ILE A 7 11.04 -5.75 0.02
N LEU A 8 11.63 -4.69 -0.55
CA LEU A 8 11.06 -3.35 -0.49
C LEU A 8 9.66 -3.32 -1.13
N GLY A 9 9.49 -3.93 -2.30
CA GLY A 9 8.19 -4.03 -2.96
C GLY A 9 7.15 -4.75 -2.10
N LEU A 10 7.54 -5.85 -1.45
CA LEU A 10 6.68 -6.58 -0.51
C LEU A 10 6.27 -5.70 0.68
N LEU A 11 7.22 -4.96 1.27
CA LEU A 11 6.96 -4.06 2.41
C LEU A 11 5.98 -2.95 2.04
N LEU A 12 6.13 -2.34 0.86
CA LEU A 12 5.22 -1.30 0.40
C LEU A 12 3.78 -1.82 0.26
N MET A 13 3.60 -3.03 -0.30
CA MET A 13 2.27 -3.64 -0.41
C MET A 13 1.65 -3.94 0.96
N ILE A 14 2.45 -4.46 1.90
CA ILE A 14 1.98 -4.71 3.27
C ILE A 14 1.52 -3.40 3.91
N VAL A 15 2.29 -2.32 3.79
CA VAL A 15 1.94 -1.00 4.34
C VAL A 15 0.67 -0.43 3.68
N GLY A 16 0.48 -0.65 2.37
CA GLY A 16 -0.72 -0.22 1.65
C GLY A 16 -2.00 -0.96 2.08
N ILE A 17 -1.90 -2.22 2.49
CA ILE A 17 -3.04 -3.04 2.94
C ILE A 17 -3.30 -2.89 4.44
N LEU A 18 -2.28 -2.54 5.22
CA LEU A 18 -2.33 -2.46 6.68
C LEU A 18 -3.58 -1.74 7.23
N PRO A 19 -4.01 -0.58 6.67
CA PRO A 19 -5.20 0.13 7.16
C PRO A 19 -6.50 -0.68 7.10
N LEU A 20 -6.61 -1.65 6.19
CA LEU A 20 -7.81 -2.48 6.02
C LEU A 20 -7.96 -3.53 7.13
N ILE A 21 -6.84 -4.04 7.64
CA ILE A 21 -6.80 -5.18 8.57
C ILE A 21 -6.65 -4.69 10.01
N LEU A 22 -5.91 -3.60 10.21
CA LEU A 22 -5.68 -2.97 11.48
C LEU A 22 -6.26 -1.55 11.44
N PRO A 23 -7.54 -1.38 11.79
CA PRO A 23 -8.05 -0.06 12.18
C PRO A 23 -7.34 0.35 13.49
N MET A 24 -6.12 0.86 13.37
CA MET A 24 -5.27 1.22 14.51
C MET A 24 -5.95 2.32 15.34
N ILE A 25 -5.93 2.19 16.66
CA ILE A 25 -6.28 3.28 17.58
C ILE A 25 -5.33 4.45 17.28
N GLY A 26 -5.87 5.64 16.97
CA GLY A 26 -5.11 6.74 16.35
C GLY A 26 -5.33 6.89 14.84
N TYR A 27 -6.28 6.13 14.28
CA TYR A 27 -6.69 6.09 12.87
C TYR A 27 -6.90 7.48 12.26
N GLY A 28 -7.35 8.47 13.01
CA GLY A 28 -7.53 9.83 12.47
C GLY A 28 -6.26 10.45 11.88
N ALA A 29 -5.09 10.17 12.44
CA ALA A 29 -3.80 10.68 11.93
C ALA A 29 -3.16 9.77 10.88
N TYR A 30 -3.40 8.45 10.97
CA TYR A 30 -2.88 7.48 10.01
C TYR A 30 -3.74 7.45 8.74
N ALA A 31 -5.06 7.36 8.88
CA ALA A 31 -6.00 7.43 7.77
C ALA A 31 -5.98 8.78 7.06
N SER A 32 -5.71 9.91 7.75
CA SER A 32 -5.52 11.20 7.05
C SER A 32 -4.25 11.23 6.21
N TYR A 33 -3.18 10.53 6.61
CA TYR A 33 -1.97 10.40 5.81
C TYR A 33 -2.21 9.54 4.56
N PHE A 34 -3.08 8.53 4.66
CA PHE A 34 -3.44 7.68 3.54
C PHE A 34 -4.56 8.27 2.68
N PHE A 35 -5.39 9.17 3.19
CA PHE A 35 -6.55 9.71 2.50
C PHE A 35 -6.28 11.16 2.11
N LEU A 36 -5.77 11.35 0.88
CA LEU A 36 -5.50 12.69 0.33
C LEU A 36 -6.78 13.40 -0.11
N GLY A 37 -7.90 12.67 -0.23
CA GLY A 37 -9.23 13.21 -0.52
C GLY A 37 -9.45 13.58 -1.99
N ILE A 38 -8.58 13.12 -2.87
CA ILE A 38 -8.60 13.34 -4.32
C ILE A 38 -9.44 12.25 -5.00
N TYR A 39 -9.28 10.99 -4.61
CA TYR A 39 -9.95 9.82 -5.19
C TYR A 39 -10.00 8.64 -4.19
N SER A 40 -11.06 7.85 -4.25
CA SER A 40 -11.14 6.58 -3.52
C SER A 40 -11.79 5.51 -4.39
N LEU A 41 -11.39 4.26 -4.18
CA LEU A 41 -11.86 3.12 -4.95
C LEU A 41 -12.42 2.06 -4.01
N ASP A 42 -13.70 1.72 -4.16
CA ASP A 42 -14.29 0.56 -3.50
C ASP A 42 -13.88 -0.71 -4.23
N LEU A 43 -13.15 -1.59 -3.54
CA LEU A 43 -12.73 -2.89 -4.01
C LEU A 43 -13.10 -3.94 -2.98
N ALA A 44 -13.97 -4.88 -3.38
CA ALA A 44 -14.41 -5.99 -2.54
C ALA A 44 -14.97 -5.56 -1.17
N GLY A 45 -15.66 -4.42 -1.10
CA GLY A 45 -16.26 -3.88 0.12
C GLY A 45 -15.28 -3.13 1.03
N TYR A 46 -14.06 -2.89 0.55
CA TYR A 46 -13.06 -2.07 1.22
C TYR A 46 -12.80 -0.80 0.42
N LEU A 47 -12.79 0.34 1.11
CA LEU A 47 -12.45 1.62 0.51
C LEU A 47 -10.92 1.79 0.48
N PHE A 48 -10.34 1.78 -0.71
CA PHE A 48 -8.93 2.08 -0.92
C PHE A 48 -8.74 3.56 -1.21
N SER A 49 -7.78 4.16 -0.51
CA SER A 49 -7.32 5.50 -0.81
C SER A 49 -6.24 5.51 -1.90
N GLU A 50 -5.93 6.69 -2.43
CA GLU A 50 -4.92 6.91 -3.44
C GLU A 50 -3.55 6.42 -3.00
N LEU A 51 -3.16 6.72 -1.75
CA LEU A 51 -1.87 6.28 -1.22
C LEU A 51 -1.80 4.75 -1.11
N MET A 52 -2.88 4.10 -0.68
CA MET A 52 -2.95 2.64 -0.62
C MET A 52 -2.76 2.03 -2.00
N LEU A 53 -3.44 2.58 -3.02
CA LEU A 53 -3.33 2.12 -4.41
C LEU A 53 -1.91 2.35 -4.98
N ILE A 54 -1.31 3.51 -4.73
CA ILE A 54 0.06 3.82 -5.16
C ILE A 54 1.05 2.84 -4.52
N LEU A 55 0.96 2.62 -3.21
CA LEU A 55 1.84 1.69 -2.50
C LEU A 55 1.68 0.25 -3.00
N LEU A 56 0.46 -0.16 -3.33
CA LEU A 56 0.18 -1.46 -3.93
C LEU A 56 0.79 -1.59 -5.33
N ILE A 57 0.54 -0.63 -6.23
CA ILE A 57 1.02 -0.68 -7.61
C ILE A 57 2.54 -0.59 -7.67
N VAL A 58 3.12 0.41 -6.99
CA VAL A 58 4.57 0.60 -6.95
C VAL A 58 5.25 -0.57 -6.24
N GLY A 59 4.68 -1.05 -5.14
CA GLY A 59 5.19 -2.21 -4.43
C GLY A 59 5.19 -3.48 -5.29
N PHE A 60 4.11 -3.73 -6.03
CA PHE A 60 4.01 -4.85 -6.96
C PHE A 60 5.05 -4.76 -8.09
N LEU A 61 5.24 -3.58 -8.69
CA LEU A 61 6.26 -3.35 -9.72
C LEU A 61 7.66 -3.61 -9.18
N MET A 62 7.99 -3.07 -7.99
CA MET A 62 9.29 -3.31 -7.36
C MET A 62 9.50 -4.78 -7.00
N LEU A 63 8.45 -5.48 -6.55
CA LEU A 63 8.50 -6.91 -6.26
C LEU A 63 8.88 -7.70 -7.51
N ILE A 64 8.16 -7.49 -8.62
CA ILE A 64 8.41 -8.18 -9.89
C ILE A 64 9.82 -7.87 -10.40
N ILE A 65 10.18 -6.59 -10.49
CA ILE A 65 11.49 -6.18 -11.01
C ILE A 65 12.62 -6.77 -10.14
N GLY A 66 12.43 -6.78 -8.81
CA GLY A 66 13.39 -7.34 -7.88
C GLY A 66 13.48 -8.87 -7.92
N ALA A 67 12.37 -9.55 -8.20
CA ALA A 67 12.33 -11.01 -8.31
C ALA A 67 12.91 -11.52 -9.64
N LEU A 68 12.81 -10.73 -10.71
CA LEU A 68 13.34 -11.06 -12.04
C LEU A 68 14.85 -10.73 -12.21
N LYS A 69 15.45 -10.00 -11.26
CA LYS A 69 16.88 -9.59 -11.29
C LYS A 69 17.73 -10.33 -10.25
#